data_AF-Q92HI5-F1
#
_entry.id   AF-Q92HI5-F1
#
_cell.length_a   1.000
_cell.length_b   1.000
_cell.length_c   1.000
_cell.angle_alpha   90.00
_cell.angle_beta   90.00
_cell.angle_gamma   90.00
#
_symmetry.space_group_name_H-M   'P 1'
#
loop_
_entity.id
_entity.type
_entity.pdbx_description
1 polymer ?
#
loop_
_entity_poly.entity_id
_entity_poly.type
_entity_poly.pdbx_seq_one_letter_code
_entity_poly.pdbx_strand_id
1 'polypeptide(L)'
;MIYGIKLLNMNILYLIERRCADNIVSIIINNIHKKVSKTLEEKWTIKNSKIEYCHVQSAVSSTFFDLFLGIRDEYFERIMPLE
;
A
#
# COMPACT_ATOMS: atom_id res chain seq x y z
N MET A 1 35.73 15.28 -0.79
CA MET A 1 35.12 14.71 0.44
C MET A 1 33.74 15.31 0.74
N ILE A 2 33.58 16.65 0.71
CA ILE A 2 32.30 17.33 1.01
C ILE A 2 31.14 16.88 0.09
N TYR A 3 31.38 16.69 -1.20
CA TYR A 3 30.36 16.20 -2.15
C TYR A 3 29.81 14.81 -1.80
N GLY A 4 30.69 13.88 -1.38
CA GLY A 4 30.27 12.52 -1.03
C GLY A 4 29.37 12.47 0.20
N ILE A 5 29.65 13.29 1.22
CA ILE A 5 28.81 13.40 2.42
C ILE A 5 27.44 13.99 2.07
N LYS A 6 27.41 15.00 1.19
CA LYS A 6 26.15 15.63 0.75
C LYS A 6 25.26 14.64 -0.03
N LEU A 7 25.86 13.83 -0.91
CA LEU A 7 25.16 12.80 -1.67
C LEU A 7 24.62 11.69 -0.75
N LEU A 8 25.41 11.26 0.23
CA LEU A 8 24.99 10.26 1.22
C LEU A 8 23.78 10.75 2.03
N ASN A 9 23.82 12.00 2.50
CA ASN A 9 22.72 12.58 3.27
C ASN A 9 21.43 12.69 2.45
N MET A 10 21.52 13.06 1.17
CA MET A 10 20.38 13.06 0.24
C MET A 10 19.77 11.66 0.08
N ASN A 11 20.60 10.63 -0.11
CA ASN A 11 20.12 9.24 -0.21
C ASN A 11 19.46 8.75 1.08
N ILE A 12 20.01 9.11 2.25
CA ILE A 12 19.41 8.74 3.55
C ILE A 12 18.05 9.42 3.71
N LEU A 13 17.96 10.73 3.41
CA LEU A 13 16.70 11.45 3.47
C LEU A 13 15.66 10.83 2.53
N TYR A 14 16.06 10.51 1.30
CA TYR A 14 15.21 9.84 0.32
C TYR A 14 14.62 8.53 0.86
N LEU A 15 15.46 7.68 1.47
CA LEU A 15 15.03 6.40 2.03
C LEU A 15 14.09 6.57 3.23
N ILE A 16 14.32 7.58 4.07
CA ILE A 16 13.46 7.89 5.22
C ILE A 16 12.09 8.34 4.73
N GLU A 17 12.02 9.29 3.81
CA GLU A 17 10.77 9.79 3.27
C GLU A 17 9.98 8.72 2.52
N ARG A 18 10.68 7.86 1.75
CA ARG A 18 10.05 6.71 1.09
C ARG A 18 9.41 5.77 2.09
N ARG A 19 10.11 5.48 3.19
CA ARG A 19 9.59 4.60 4.23
C ARG A 19 8.41 5.23 4.97
N CYS A 20 8.42 6.54 5.18
CA CYS A 20 7.29 7.27 5.76
C CYS A 20 6.06 7.20 4.85
N ALA A 21 6.23 7.42 3.54
CA ALA A 21 5.18 7.25 2.55
C ALA A 21 4.60 5.84 2.57
N ASP A 22 5.45 4.81 2.51
CA ASP A 22 5.05 3.40 2.57
C ASP A 22 4.21 3.10 3.82
N ASN A 23 4.65 3.59 4.98
CA ASN A 23 3.95 3.39 6.25
C ASN A 23 2.57 4.06 6.26
N ILE A 24 2.48 5.32 5.83
CA ILE A 24 1.21 6.07 5.81
C ILE A 24 0.22 5.38 4.86
N VAL A 25 0.65 5.09 3.62
CA VAL A 25 -0.21 4.45 2.62
C VAL A 25 -0.62 3.05 3.07
N SER A 26 0.29 2.28 3.66
CA SER A 26 -0.02 0.94 4.17
C SER A 26 -1.05 0.98 5.30
N ILE A 27 -0.95 1.92 6.25
CA ILE A 27 -1.94 2.08 7.33
C ILE A 27 -3.32 2.37 6.74
N ILE A 28 -3.41 3.31 5.81
CA ILE A 28 -4.69 3.70 5.19
C ILE A 28 -5.29 2.50 4.44
N ILE A 29 -4.51 1.84 3.58
CA ILE A 29 -4.99 0.74 2.77
C ILE A 29 -5.36 -0.48 3.60
N ASN A 30 -4.56 -0.84 4.61
CA ASN A 30 -4.92 -1.95 5.50
C ASN A 30 -6.24 -1.68 6.24
N ASN A 31 -6.50 -0.45 6.66
CA ASN A 31 -7.75 -0.11 7.33
C ASN A 31 -8.95 -0.25 6.39
N ILE A 32 -8.80 0.13 5.12
CA ILE A 32 -9.86 -0.04 4.11
C ILE A 32 -10.03 -1.52 3.77
N HIS A 33 -8.94 -2.25 3.51
CA HIS A 33 -8.96 -3.69 3.21
C HIS A 33 -9.64 -4.49 4.31
N LYS A 34 -9.34 -4.21 5.59
CA LYS A 34 -10.03 -4.84 6.73
C LYS A 34 -11.53 -4.57 6.73
N LYS A 35 -11.96 -3.33 6.47
CA LYS A 35 -13.38 -2.99 6.39
C LYS A 35 -14.07 -3.72 5.24
N VAL A 36 -13.47 -3.71 4.05
CA VAL A 36 -14.02 -4.40 2.87
C VAL A 36 -14.10 -5.91 3.10
N SER A 37 -13.03 -6.52 3.63
CA SER A 37 -12.98 -7.95 3.93
C SER A 37 -14.05 -8.35 4.93
N LYS A 38 -14.22 -7.57 6.01
CA LYS A 38 -15.26 -7.81 7.00
C LYS A 38 -16.66 -7.68 6.40
N THR A 39 -16.92 -6.64 5.60
CA THR A 39 -18.22 -6.48 4.92
C THR A 39 -18.48 -7.61 3.92
N LEU A 40 -17.45 -8.10 3.22
CA LEU A 40 -17.57 -9.23 2.32
C LEU A 40 -17.96 -10.50 3.10
N GLU A 41 -17.28 -10.77 4.21
CA GLU A 41 -17.59 -11.90 5.10
C GLU A 41 -19.01 -11.83 5.65
N GLU A 42 -19.45 -10.67 6.17
CA GLU A 42 -20.80 -10.47 6.71
C GLU A 42 -21.90 -10.63 5.65
N LYS A 43 -21.65 -10.21 4.41
CA LYS A 43 -22.60 -10.36 3.30
C LYS A 43 -22.55 -11.73 2.65
N TRP A 44 -21.54 -12.55 2.94
CA TRP A 44 -21.42 -13.86 2.33
C TRP A 44 -22.43 -14.83 2.93
N THR A 45 -23.45 -15.18 2.15
CA THR A 45 -24.49 -16.12 2.58
C THR A 45 -24.07 -17.56 2.31
N ILE A 46 -24.61 -18.50 3.11
CA ILE A 46 -24.32 -19.96 3.05
C ILE A 46 -24.57 -20.55 1.64
N LYS A 47 -25.39 -19.91 0.80
CA LYS A 47 -25.62 -20.35 -0.59
C LYS A 47 -24.38 -20.21 -1.48
N ASN A 48 -23.48 -19.29 -1.17
CA ASN A 48 -22.27 -19.09 -1.93
C ASN A 48 -21.18 -20.01 -1.39
N SER A 49 -20.47 -20.73 -2.27
CA SER A 49 -19.53 -21.75 -1.81
C SER A 49 -18.35 -21.13 -1.05
N LYS A 50 -17.78 -21.87 -0.09
CA LYS A 50 -16.57 -21.44 0.63
C LYS A 50 -15.38 -21.22 -0.32
N ILE A 51 -15.34 -21.98 -1.43
CA ILE A 51 -14.31 -21.85 -2.47
C ILE A 51 -14.44 -20.50 -3.16
N GLU A 52 -15.64 -20.12 -3.61
CA GLU A 52 -15.89 -18.81 -4.22
C GLU A 52 -15.54 -17.67 -3.26
N TYR A 53 -15.85 -17.80 -1.96
CA TYR A 53 -15.45 -16.80 -0.97
C TYR A 53 -13.93 -16.60 -0.97
N CYS A 54 -13.15 -17.69 -0.91
CA CYS A 54 -11.70 -17.63 -0.92
C CYS A 54 -11.15 -17.00 -2.21
N HIS A 55 -11.76 -17.28 -3.36
CA HIS A 55 -11.38 -16.66 -4.64
C HIS A 55 -11.64 -15.15 -4.63
N VAL A 56 -12.85 -14.73 -4.20
CA VAL A 56 -13.20 -13.31 -4.13
C VAL A 56 -12.32 -12.58 -3.11
N GLN A 57 -12.09 -13.17 -1.94
CA GLN A 57 -11.23 -12.60 -0.90
C GLN A 57 -9.78 -12.47 -1.37
N SER A 58 -9.28 -13.44 -2.14
CA SER A 58 -7.94 -13.34 -2.76
C SER A 58 -7.89 -12.24 -3.81
N ALA A 59 -8.92 -12.13 -4.67
CA ALA A 59 -9.02 -11.07 -5.66
C ALA A 59 -9.06 -9.67 -5.00
N VAL A 60 -9.87 -9.49 -3.96
CA VAL A 60 -9.93 -8.25 -3.16
C VAL A 60 -8.54 -7.92 -2.61
N SER A 61 -7.86 -8.89 -2.03
CA SER A 61 -6.53 -8.66 -1.45
C SER A 61 -5.50 -8.28 -2.51
N SER A 62 -5.54 -8.90 -3.69
CA SER A 62 -4.70 -8.52 -4.83
C SER A 62 -4.98 -7.10 -5.30
N THR A 63 -6.25 -6.73 -5.50
CA THR A 63 -6.62 -5.37 -5.93
C THR A 63 -6.17 -4.32 -4.92
N PHE A 64 -6.27 -4.59 -3.61
CA PHE A 64 -5.77 -3.66 -2.60
C PHE A 64 -4.25 -3.55 -2.61
N PHE A 65 -3.53 -4.62 -2.92
CA PHE A 65 -2.08 -4.59 -3.08
C PHE A 65 -1.67 -3.76 -4.30
N ASP A 66 -2.34 -3.93 -5.44
CA ASP A 66 -2.09 -3.13 -6.63
C ASP A 66 -2.39 -1.64 -6.38
N LEU A 67 -3.50 -1.36 -5.69
CA LEU A 67 -3.84 0.00 -5.25
C LEU A 67 -2.77 0.59 -4.31
N PHE A 68 -2.21 -0.23 -3.42
CA PHE A 68 -1.11 0.18 -2.55
C PHE A 68 0.12 0.58 -3.35
N LEU A 69 0.54 -0.22 -4.32
CA LEU A 69 1.67 0.14 -5.17
C LEU A 69 1.42 1.43 -5.93
N GLY A 70 0.23 1.58 -6.54
CA GLY A 70 -0.14 2.78 -7.29
C GLY A 70 -0.15 4.06 -6.45
N ILE A 71 -0.83 4.05 -5.30
CA ILE A 71 -0.90 5.23 -4.41
C ILE A 71 0.47 5.52 -3.79
N ARG A 72 1.23 4.49 -3.42
CA ARG A 72 2.57 4.64 -2.87
C ARG A 72 3.47 5.37 -3.85
N ASP A 73 3.48 4.94 -5.11
CA ASP A 73 4.36 5.51 -6.12
C ASP A 73 3.94 6.96 -6.45
N GLU A 74 2.64 7.24 -6.58
CA GLU A 74 2.14 8.60 -6.81
C GLU A 74 2.40 9.54 -5.61
N TYR A 75 2.18 9.08 -4.37
CA TYR A 75 2.45 9.88 -3.19
C TYR A 75 3.93 10.19 -3.05
N PHE A 76 4.78 9.19 -3.32
CA PHE A 76 6.23 9.35 -3.26
C PHE A 76 6.76 10.35 -4.29
N GLU A 77 6.30 10.27 -5.54
CA GLU A 77 6.66 11.23 -6.59
C GLU A 77 6.23 12.66 -6.26
N ARG A 78 5.12 12.85 -5.54
CA ARG A 78 4.66 14.17 -5.10
C ARG A 78 5.52 14.77 -3.99
N ILE A 79 6.03 13.96 -3.05
CA ILE A 79 6.84 14.48 -1.93
C ILE A 79 8.31 14.68 -2.31
N MET A 80 8.83 13.89 -3.25
CA MET A 80 10.16 14.07 -3.84
C MET A 80 10.04 14.00 -5.37
N PRO A 81 9.71 15.13 -6.02
CA PRO A 81 9.86 15.21 -7.46
C PRO A 81 11.33 15.02 -7.82
N LEU A 82 11.63 14.04 -8.67
CA LEU A 82 12.95 13.88 -9.26
C LEU A 82 13.12 15.00 -10.31
N GLU A 83 13.49 16.19 -9.86
CA GLU A 83 14.02 17.28 -10.69
C GLU A 83 15.55 17.18 -10.85
#